data_AF-A0A672JZI3-F1
#
_entry.id   AF-A0A672JZI3-F1
#
_cell.length_a   1.000
_cell.length_b   1.000
_cell.length_c   1.000
_cell.angle_alpha   90.00
_cell.angle_beta   90.00
_cell.angle_gamma   90.00
#
_symmetry.space_group_name_H-M   'P 1'
#
loop_
_entity.id
_entity.type
_entity.pdbx_description
1 polymer ?
#
loop_
_entity_poly.entity_id
_entity_poly.type
_entity_poly.pdbx_seq_one_letter_code
_entity_poly.pdbx_strand_id
1 'polypeptide(L)'
;MQADFGRTMLWFVLFVSVLWSCLMNTGPAQGYFHEERWSPESPILAPRVMIALICRNAQHSLPHFLGTIERLDYPKDRIALW
;
A
#
# COMPACT_ATOMS: atom_id res chain seq x y z
N MET A 1 18.32 35.52 51.90
CA MET A 1 17.89 34.12 52.09
C MET A 1 16.42 33.83 51.76
N GLN A 2 15.61 34.81 51.29
CA GLN A 2 14.19 34.57 50.94
C GLN A 2 13.96 34.36 49.42
N ALA A 3 14.87 34.82 48.56
CA ALA A 3 14.75 34.76 47.11
C ALA A 3 15.10 33.38 46.49
N ASP A 4 15.90 32.56 47.18
CA ASP A 4 16.28 31.21 46.71
C ASP A 4 15.15 30.19 46.90
N PHE A 5 14.37 30.30 47.98
CA PHE A 5 13.29 29.36 48.29
C PHE A 5 12.20 29.36 47.21
N GLY A 6 11.81 30.55 46.74
CA GLY A 6 10.83 30.69 45.66
C GLY A 6 11.33 30.11 44.32
N ARG A 7 12.63 30.20 44.05
CA ARG A 7 13.24 29.68 42.82
C ARG A 7 13.26 28.15 42.83
N THR A 8 13.69 27.52 43.94
CA THR A 8 13.71 26.06 44.08
C THR A 8 12.31 25.45 43.99
N MET A 9 11.31 26.11 44.57
CA MET A 9 9.92 25.67 44.50
C MET A 9 9.35 25.78 43.06
N LEU A 10 9.76 26.80 42.31
CA LEU A 10 9.38 26.97 40.90
C LEU A 10 10.00 25.88 40.01
N TRP A 11 11.27 25.54 40.21
CA TRP A 11 11.91 24.41 39.52
C TRP A 11 11.26 23.07 39.86
N PHE A 12 10.86 22.87 41.12
CA PHE A 12 10.17 21.65 41.54
C PHE A 12 8.80 21.51 40.87
N VAL A 13 8.02 22.59 40.81
CA VAL A 13 6.70 22.59 40.13
C VAL A 13 6.87 22.33 38.63
N LEU A 14 7.87 22.93 37.98
CA LEU A 14 8.16 22.67 36.57
C LEU A 14 8.54 21.21 36.34
N PHE A 15 9.40 20.64 37.19
CA PHE A 15 9.82 19.24 37.09
C PHE A 15 8.64 18.29 37.24
N VAL A 16 7.76 18.52 38.23
CA VAL A 16 6.55 17.71 38.43
C VAL A 16 5.59 17.86 37.26
N SER A 17 5.43 19.07 36.69
CA SER A 17 4.55 19.30 35.55
C SER A 17 5.02 18.61 34.26
N VAL A 18 6.34 18.58 34.02
CA VAL A 18 6.96 17.87 32.89
C VAL A 18 6.83 16.37 33.10
N LEU A 19 7.12 15.87 34.30
CA LEU A 19 6.98 14.45 34.63
C LEU A 19 5.54 13.97 34.45
N TRP A 20 4.57 14.77 34.91
CA TRP A 20 3.14 14.49 34.74
C TRP A 20 2.73 14.48 33.27
N SER A 21 3.21 15.44 32.50
CA SER A 21 2.95 15.51 31.05
C SER A 21 3.55 14.31 30.31
N CYS A 22 4.76 13.87 30.67
CA CYS A 22 5.38 12.67 30.11
C CYS A 22 4.61 11.39 30.48
N LEU A 23 4.10 11.28 31.72
CA LEU A 23 3.30 10.14 32.14
C LEU A 23 1.93 10.08 31.44
N MET A 24 1.30 11.22 31.19
CA MET A 24 -0.02 11.29 30.56
C MET A 24 0.05 11.18 29.02
N ASN A 25 1.24 11.33 28.42
CA ASN A 25 1.45 11.28 26.97
C ASN A 25 2.13 9.98 26.51
N THR A 26 1.93 8.88 27.23
CA THR A 26 2.19 7.53 26.73
C THR A 26 1.02 7.08 25.86
N GLY A 27 0.87 7.75 24.71
CA GLY A 27 -0.04 7.29 23.66
C GLY A 27 0.36 5.91 23.13
N PRO A 28 -0.56 5.16 22.51
CA PRO A 28 -0.23 3.87 21.92
C PRO A 28 0.93 4.06 20.93
N ALA A 29 1.98 3.26 21.11
CA ALA A 29 3.15 3.28 20.25
C ALA A 29 2.68 3.27 18.79
N GLN A 30 2.99 4.33 18.04
CA GLN A 30 2.64 4.51 16.63
C GLN A 30 3.48 3.59 15.73
N GLY A 31 3.65 2.34 16.13
CA GLY A 31 4.25 1.31 15.30
C GLY A 31 3.32 1.05 14.13
N TYR A 32 3.75 1.44 12.93
CA TYR A 32 3.05 1.09 11.71
C TYR A 32 3.30 -0.40 11.44
N PHE A 33 2.32 -1.24 11.75
CA PHE A 33 2.33 -2.66 11.38
C PHE A 33 1.66 -2.81 10.02
N HIS A 34 2.41 -3.33 9.05
CA HIS A 34 1.87 -3.51 7.70
C HIS A 34 0.80 -4.61 7.67
N GLU A 35 0.88 -5.56 8.60
CA GLU A 35 0.01 -6.72 8.74
C GLU A 35 -1.41 -6.38 9.20
N GLU A 36 -1.63 -5.22 9.85
CA GLU A 36 -2.96 -4.78 10.30
C GLU A 36 -3.82 -4.22 9.16
N ARG A 37 -3.22 -3.98 7.99
CA ARG A 37 -3.93 -3.51 6.80
C ARG A 37 -4.56 -4.69 6.08
N TRP A 38 -5.71 -5.16 6.58
CA TRP A 38 -6.60 -6.01 5.80
C TRP A 38 -7.14 -5.19 4.61
N SER A 39 -6.42 -5.24 3.48
CA SER A 39 -7.01 -4.85 2.20
C SER A 39 -7.87 -6.03 1.74
N PRO A 40 -9.14 -5.83 1.35
CA PRO A 40 -9.82 -6.87 0.59
C PRO A 40 -8.92 -7.21 -0.59
N GLU A 41 -8.57 -8.49 -0.73
CA GLU A 41 -7.88 -8.98 -1.91
C GLU A 41 -8.67 -8.52 -3.13
N SER A 42 -8.00 -7.95 -4.12
CA SER A 42 -8.69 -7.53 -5.34
C SER A 42 -9.48 -8.73 -5.87
N PRO A 43 -10.75 -8.56 -6.28
CA PRO A 43 -11.51 -9.66 -6.84
C PRO A 43 -10.65 -10.34 -7.91
N ILE A 44 -10.63 -11.69 -7.92
CA ILE A 44 -9.87 -12.48 -8.90
C ILE A 44 -10.43 -12.14 -10.29
N LEU A 45 -9.85 -11.10 -10.87
CA LEU A 45 -10.16 -10.60 -12.17
C LEU A 45 -9.10 -11.14 -13.11
N ALA A 46 -9.55 -11.66 -14.25
CA ALA A 46 -8.64 -12.03 -15.31
C ALA A 46 -7.75 -10.81 -15.66
N PRO A 47 -6.41 -10.95 -15.65
CA PRO A 47 -5.50 -9.84 -15.92
C PRO A 47 -5.72 -9.27 -17.33
N ARG A 48 -5.33 -8.02 -17.57
CA ARG A 48 -5.34 -7.47 -18.94
C ARG A 48 -4.08 -7.95 -19.65
N VAL A 49 -4.22 -8.55 -20.84
CA VAL A 49 -3.11 -9.19 -21.58
C VAL A 49 -2.99 -8.54 -22.96
N MET A 50 -1.74 -8.32 -23.39
CA MET A 50 -1.40 -7.86 -24.74
C MET A 50 -0.64 -8.98 -25.45
N ILE A 51 -1.13 -9.40 -26.60
CA ILE A 51 -0.53 -10.41 -27.47
C ILE A 51 0.17 -9.68 -28.61
N ALA A 52 1.49 -9.69 -28.63
CA ALA A 52 2.29 -9.14 -29.73
C ALA A 52 2.60 -10.25 -30.74
N LEU A 53 2.26 -10.05 -32.01
CA LEU A 53 2.40 -11.07 -33.04
C LEU A 53 3.39 -10.66 -34.13
N ILE A 54 4.50 -11.39 -34.22
CA ILE A 54 5.52 -11.19 -35.26
C ILE A 54 5.28 -12.16 -36.40
N CYS A 55 4.62 -11.69 -37.45
CA CYS A 55 4.27 -12.51 -38.62
C CYS A 55 5.17 -12.19 -39.82
N ARG A 56 6.26 -12.94 -40.03
CA ARG A 56 7.01 -12.92 -41.30
C ARG A 56 6.60 -14.14 -42.14
N ASN A 57 6.14 -13.93 -43.37
CA ASN A 57 5.72 -14.99 -44.31
C ASN A 57 4.65 -15.96 -43.76
N ALA A 58 3.83 -15.53 -42.81
CA ALA A 58 2.84 -16.37 -42.12
C ALA A 58 1.44 -16.35 -42.76
N GLN A 59 1.35 -16.11 -44.08
CA GLN A 59 0.06 -15.89 -44.76
C GLN A 59 -0.92 -17.07 -44.58
N HIS A 60 -0.42 -18.31 -44.61
CA HIS A 60 -1.25 -19.50 -44.48
C HIS A 60 -1.53 -19.92 -43.03
N SER A 61 -0.69 -19.53 -42.07
CA SER A 61 -0.83 -19.93 -40.65
C SER A 61 -1.51 -18.87 -39.79
N LEU A 62 -1.48 -17.60 -40.21
CA LEU A 62 -2.09 -16.48 -39.49
C LEU A 62 -3.60 -16.66 -39.26
N PRO A 63 -4.43 -17.06 -40.26
CA PRO A 63 -5.87 -17.23 -40.03
C PRO A 63 -6.17 -18.32 -38.99
N HIS A 64 -5.39 -19.40 -38.99
CA HIS A 64 -5.51 -20.45 -37.98
C HIS A 64 -5.16 -19.93 -36.59
N PHE A 65 -4.08 -19.15 -36.46
CA PHE A 65 -3.64 -18.58 -35.19
C PHE A 65 -4.65 -17.57 -34.63
N LEU A 66 -5.17 -16.66 -35.46
CA LEU A 66 -6.21 -15.72 -35.03
C LEU A 66 -7.50 -16.45 -34.62
N GLY A 67 -7.88 -17.51 -35.36
CA GLY A 67 -9.01 -18.36 -34.97
C GLY A 67 -8.81 -19.06 -33.62
N THR A 68 -7.57 -19.39 -33.22
CA THR A 68 -7.31 -19.93 -31.87
C THR A 68 -7.48 -18.88 -30.78
N ILE A 69 -7.07 -17.63 -31.02
CA ILE A 69 -7.27 -16.52 -30.08
C ILE A 69 -8.76 -16.23 -29.91
N GLU A 70 -9.55 -16.29 -30.98
CA GLU A 70 -10.99 -16.10 -30.94
C GLU A 70 -11.69 -17.19 -30.10
N ARG A 71 -11.23 -18.44 -30.17
CA ARG A 71 -11.80 -19.57 -29.43
C ARG A 71 -11.35 -19.67 -27.98
N LEU A 72 -10.39 -18.85 -27.54
CA LEU A 72 -9.92 -18.84 -26.15
C LEU A 72 -11.05 -18.45 -25.18
N ASP A 73 -11.29 -19.25 -24.15
CA ASP A 73 -12.23 -18.95 -23.05
C ASP A 73 -11.62 -17.89 -22.12
N TYR A 74 -11.59 -16.65 -22.60
CA TYR A 74 -11.06 -15.50 -21.90
C TYR A 74 -11.84 -14.25 -22.29
N PRO A 75 -12.10 -13.32 -21.34
CA PRO A 75 -12.80 -12.07 -21.62
C PRO A 75 -12.09 -11.28 -22.72
N LYS A 76 -12.74 -11.11 -23.87
CA LYS A 76 -12.17 -10.46 -25.07
C LYS A 76 -11.90 -8.98 -24.86
N ASP A 77 -12.65 -8.32 -23.97
CA ASP A 77 -12.43 -6.94 -23.51
C ASP A 77 -11.09 -6.75 -22.78
N ARG A 78 -10.45 -7.85 -22.36
CA ARG A 78 -9.18 -7.86 -21.62
C ARG A 78 -7.99 -8.31 -22.45
N ILE A 79 -8.18 -8.60 -23.74
CA ILE A 79 -7.10 -8.98 -24.65
C ILE A 79 -6.91 -7.86 -25.68
N ALA A 80 -5.67 -7.42 -25.84
CA ALA A 80 -5.25 -6.58 -26.96
C ALA A 80 -4.30 -7.37 -27.88
N LEU A 81 -4.41 -7.17 -29.20
CA LEU A 81 -3.49 -7.74 -30.19
C LEU A 81 -2.67 -6.60 -30.81
N TRP A 82 -1.36 -6.82 -30.99
CA TRP A 82 -0.42 -5.88 -31.59
C TRP A 82 0.46 -6.54 -32.65
#